data_AF-A0A2E0KAH5-F1
#
_entry.id   AF-A0A2E0KAH5-F1
#
_cell.length_a   1.000
_cell.length_b   1.000
_cell.length_c   1.000
_cell.angle_alpha   90.00
_cell.angle_beta   90.00
_cell.angle_gamma   90.00
#
_symmetry.space_group_name_H-M   'P 1'
#
loop_
_entity.id
_entity.type
_entity.pdbx_description
1 polymer ?
#
loop_
_entity_poly.entity_id
_entity_poly.type
_entity_poly.pdbx_seq_one_letter_code
_entity_poly.pdbx_strand_id
1 'polypeptide(L)'
;MIGHIIAGKVRPSNFRLGYADLVTRDGGVMVRHYLILLRTFWLGGLWASVYLVRPLLEHRGFFPQHGMEVLHVMDGLGLVCGAIMLLLARFSQPLQWRETPLQIMLVMMVLSLMYFALMPWWKLQMMMLHTISLLGLIWLMMAPAQVLVRDRRHG
;
A
#
# COMPACT_ATOMS: atom_id res chain seq x y z
N MET A 1 -14.06 -18.45 -64.39
CA MET A 1 -14.38 -17.34 -63.47
C MET A 1 -14.69 -17.93 -62.10
N ILE A 2 -13.68 -17.92 -61.22
CA ILE A 2 -13.67 -17.19 -59.93
C ILE A 2 -14.42 -17.94 -58.82
N GLY A 3 -13.66 -18.47 -57.86
CA GLY A 3 -14.20 -19.05 -56.63
C GLY A 3 -13.14 -19.55 -55.65
N HIS A 4 -11.95 -18.94 -55.62
CA HIS A 4 -10.93 -19.22 -54.60
C HIS A 4 -11.34 -18.52 -53.29
N ILE A 5 -12.22 -19.15 -52.51
CA ILE A 5 -12.53 -18.68 -51.16
C ILE A 5 -11.34 -19.06 -50.26
N ILE A 6 -10.60 -18.04 -49.87
CA ILE A 6 -9.51 -18.09 -48.91
C ILE A 6 -10.10 -18.48 -47.56
N ALA A 7 -10.07 -19.78 -47.25
CA ALA A 7 -10.21 -20.28 -45.89
C ALA A 7 -8.96 -19.86 -45.10
N GLY A 8 -8.99 -18.64 -44.58
CA GLY A 8 -7.98 -18.13 -43.65
C GLY A 8 -7.94 -19.02 -42.42
N LYS A 9 -6.99 -19.95 -42.41
CA LYS A 9 -6.64 -20.80 -41.27
C LYS A 9 -6.11 -19.89 -40.15
N VAL A 10 -7.01 -19.38 -39.32
CA VAL A 10 -6.69 -18.64 -38.09
C VAL A 10 -5.81 -19.57 -37.25
N ARG A 11 -4.51 -19.28 -37.19
CA ARG A 11 -3.57 -20.10 -36.40
C ARG A 11 -3.93 -19.97 -34.92
N PRO A 12 -4.14 -21.07 -34.20
CA PRO A 12 -4.50 -21.07 -32.78
C PRO A 12 -3.42 -20.45 -31.86
N SER A 13 -2.23 -20.17 -32.37
CA SER A 13 -1.14 -19.50 -31.65
C SER A 13 -1.48 -18.05 -31.28
N ASN A 14 -2.22 -17.32 -32.12
CA ASN A 14 -2.52 -15.90 -31.86
C ASN A 14 -3.55 -15.72 -30.74
N PHE A 15 -4.42 -16.71 -30.54
CA PHE A 15 -5.46 -16.65 -29.50
C PHE A 15 -4.88 -16.87 -28.10
N ARG A 16 -3.92 -17.80 -27.94
CA ARG A 16 -3.23 -18.02 -26.65
C ARG A 16 -2.38 -16.83 -26.23
N LEU A 17 -1.72 -16.17 -27.18
CA LEU A 17 -0.95 -14.95 -26.92
C LEU A 17 -1.88 -13.81 -26.46
N GLY A 18 -2.99 -13.56 -27.16
CA GLY A 18 -3.94 -12.50 -26.76
C GLY A 18 -4.62 -12.75 -25.41
N TYR A 19 -4.96 -14.01 -25.09
CA TYR A 19 -5.60 -14.35 -23.81
C TYR A 19 -4.65 -14.26 -22.62
N ALA A 20 -3.40 -14.72 -22.79
CA ALA A 20 -2.38 -14.60 -21.75
C ALA A 20 -2.06 -13.13 -21.46
N ASP A 21 -2.01 -12.29 -22.50
CA ASP A 21 -1.72 -10.85 -22.39
C ASP A 21 -2.89 -10.07 -21.77
N LEU A 22 -4.15 -10.50 -22.01
CA LEU A 22 -5.34 -9.95 -21.35
C LEU A 22 -5.36 -10.28 -19.85
N VAL A 23 -5.12 -11.54 -19.49
CA VAL A 23 -5.12 -11.99 -18.08
C VAL A 23 -3.99 -11.34 -17.28
N THR A 24 -2.79 -11.18 -17.85
CA THR A 24 -1.69 -10.48 -17.17
C THR A 24 -1.95 -8.99 -17.04
N ARG A 25 -2.57 -8.37 -18.04
CA ARG A 25 -2.90 -6.93 -18.01
C ARG A 25 -4.00 -6.61 -17.00
N ASP A 26 -5.06 -7.43 -16.93
CA ASP A 26 -6.13 -7.28 -15.94
C ASP A 26 -5.64 -7.58 -14.52
N GLY A 27 -4.79 -8.61 -14.36
CA GLY A 27 -4.14 -8.92 -13.09
C GLY A 27 -3.30 -7.75 -12.55
N GLY A 28 -2.53 -7.09 -13.42
CA GLY A 28 -1.74 -5.91 -13.04
C GLY A 28 -2.58 -4.70 -12.62
N VAL A 29 -3.71 -4.47 -13.29
CA VAL A 29 -4.64 -3.37 -12.94
C VAL A 29 -5.33 -3.63 -11.61
N MET A 30 -5.75 -4.87 -11.34
CA MET A 30 -6.37 -5.25 -10.08
C MET A 30 -5.39 -5.11 -8.89
N VAL A 31 -4.16 -5.63 -9.03
CA VAL A 31 -3.13 -5.52 -7.98
C VAL A 31 -2.86 -4.05 -7.64
N ARG A 32 -2.77 -3.18 -8.64
CA ARG A 32 -2.57 -1.73 -8.43
C ARG A 32 -3.72 -1.10 -7.63
N HIS A 33 -4.97 -1.47 -7.91
CA HIS A 33 -6.12 -0.97 -7.15
C HIS A 33 -6.08 -1.43 -5.69
N TYR A 34 -5.79 -2.71 -5.45
CA TYR A 34 -5.65 -3.24 -4.07
C TYR A 34 -4.54 -2.55 -3.29
N LEU A 35 -3.38 -2.29 -3.92
CA LEU A 35 -2.28 -1.56 -3.28
C LEU A 35 -2.67 -0.13 -2.88
N ILE A 36 -3.45 0.57 -3.71
CA ILE A 36 -3.93 1.92 -3.39
C ILE A 36 -4.92 1.89 -2.23
N LEU A 37 -5.83 0.92 -2.20
CA LEU A 37 -6.79 0.75 -1.11
C LEU A 37 -6.09 0.41 0.21
N LEU A 38 -5.17 -0.56 0.20
CA LEU A 38 -4.39 -0.93 1.39
C LEU A 38 -3.57 0.24 1.94
N ARG A 39 -2.95 1.01 1.03
CA ARG A 39 -2.18 2.20 1.40
C ARG A 39 -3.05 3.28 2.03
N THR A 40 -4.17 3.62 1.40
CA THR A 40 -5.09 4.64 1.91
C THR A 40 -5.73 4.23 3.22
N PHE A 41 -6.08 2.95 3.36
CA PHE A 41 -6.58 2.39 4.62
C PHE A 41 -5.54 2.49 5.73
N TRP A 42 -4.30 2.06 5.48
CA TRP A 42 -3.24 2.12 6.50
C TRP A 42 -2.95 3.55 6.93
N LEU A 43 -2.69 4.45 5.97
CA LEU A 43 -2.34 5.84 6.25
C LEU A 43 -3.51 6.62 6.85
N GLY A 44 -4.69 6.50 6.23
CA GLY A 44 -5.88 7.20 6.67
C GLY A 44 -6.36 6.72 8.03
N GLY A 45 -6.32 5.41 8.28
CA GLY A 45 -6.74 4.84 9.55
C GLY A 45 -5.76 5.16 10.69
N LEU A 46 -4.44 5.13 10.46
CA LEU A 46 -3.46 5.60 11.45
C LEU A 46 -3.65 7.08 11.76
N TRP A 47 -3.79 7.92 10.73
CA TRP A 47 -3.96 9.36 10.91
C TRP A 47 -5.24 9.69 11.65
N ALA A 48 -6.38 9.09 11.27
CA ALA A 48 -7.64 9.23 11.97
C ALA A 48 -7.55 8.75 13.42
N SER A 49 -6.83 7.66 13.69
CA SER A 49 -6.69 7.14 15.04
C SER A 49 -5.87 8.07 15.95
N VAL A 50 -4.77 8.63 15.42
CA VAL A 50 -3.87 9.52 16.18
C VAL A 50 -4.48 10.91 16.38
N TYR A 51 -5.15 11.48 15.37
CA TYR A 51 -5.57 12.89 15.38
C TYR A 51 -7.07 13.10 15.57
N LEU A 52 -7.92 12.09 15.38
CA LEU A 52 -9.37 12.20 15.57
C LEU A 52 -9.83 11.38 16.78
N VAL A 53 -9.49 10.09 16.80
CA VAL A 53 -9.97 9.16 17.84
C VAL A 53 -9.30 9.46 19.18
N ARG A 54 -7.98 9.70 19.20
CA ARG A 54 -7.27 10.06 20.42
C ARG A 54 -7.85 11.29 21.14
N PRO A 55 -7.98 12.48 20.53
CA PRO A 55 -8.54 13.64 21.24
C PRO A 55 -10.00 13.42 21.65
N LEU A 56 -10.77 12.66 20.87
CA LEU A 56 -12.13 12.29 21.25
C LEU A 56 -12.15 11.42 22.53
N LEU A 57 -11.26 10.45 22.63
CA LEU A 57 -11.13 9.57 23.80
C LEU A 57 -10.53 10.30 25.02
N GLU A 58 -9.60 11.23 24.79
CA GLU A 58 -9.00 12.08 25.81
C GLU A 58 -10.05 13.03 26.41
N HIS A 59 -10.88 13.67 25.56
CA HIS A 59 -12.00 14.52 26.01
C HIS A 59 -13.05 13.74 26.82
N ARG A 60 -13.18 12.43 26.58
CA ARG A 60 -14.13 11.56 27.29
C ARG A 60 -13.53 10.88 28.52
N GLY A 61 -12.23 11.09 28.81
CA GLY A 61 -11.54 10.50 29.96
C GLY A 61 -11.17 9.02 29.81
N PHE A 62 -11.23 8.46 28.59
CA PHE A 62 -10.92 7.05 28.31
C PHE A 62 -9.45 6.78 27.99
N PHE A 63 -8.62 7.83 27.98
CA PHE A 63 -7.18 7.74 27.76
C PHE A 63 -6.43 7.68 29.10
N PRO A 64 -5.42 6.80 29.29
CA PRO A 64 -4.71 6.01 28.29
C PRO A 64 -5.21 4.56 28.07
N GLN A 65 -5.99 3.97 28.99
CA GLN A 65 -6.26 2.53 28.96
C GLN A 65 -7.01 2.05 27.70
N HIS A 66 -8.17 2.62 27.37
CA HIS A 66 -8.94 2.21 26.18
C HIS A 66 -8.42 2.88 24.89
N GLY A 67 -7.84 4.08 25.03
CA GLY A 67 -7.25 4.78 23.89
C GLY A 67 -6.08 4.05 23.25
N MET A 68 -5.21 3.44 24.06
CA MET A 68 -4.07 2.70 23.55
C MET A 68 -4.47 1.39 22.86
N GLU A 69 -5.54 0.72 23.31
CA GLU A 69 -6.04 -0.50 22.66
C GLU A 69 -6.46 -0.26 21.21
N VAL A 70 -7.20 0.83 20.95
CA VAL A 70 -7.61 1.19 19.59
C VAL A 70 -6.41 1.50 18.71
N LEU A 71 -5.40 2.17 19.26
CA LEU A 71 -4.15 2.47 18.55
C LEU A 71 -3.36 1.19 18.24
N HIS A 72 -3.28 0.24 19.17
CA HIS A 72 -2.65 -1.06 18.95
C HIS A 72 -3.33 -1.84 17.83
N VAL A 73 -4.67 -1.87 17.81
CA VAL A 73 -5.43 -2.56 16.76
C VAL A 73 -5.20 -1.90 15.40
N MET A 74 -5.26 -0.58 15.32
CA MET A 74 -5.05 0.13 14.06
C MET A 74 -3.62 -0.03 13.52
N ASP A 75 -2.61 0.10 14.39
CA ASP A 75 -1.21 -0.10 13.99
C ASP A 75 -0.96 -1.55 13.55
N GLY A 76 -1.52 -2.52 14.27
CA GLY A 76 -1.46 -3.94 13.89
C GLY A 76 -2.10 -4.24 12.54
N LEU A 77 -3.29 -3.69 12.27
CA LEU A 77 -3.92 -3.78 10.95
C LEU A 77 -3.06 -3.13 9.86
N GLY A 78 -2.46 -1.98 10.16
CA GLY A 78 -1.52 -1.30 9.29
C GLY A 78 -0.30 -2.17 8.92
N LEU A 79 0.26 -2.86 9.91
CA LEU A 79 1.39 -3.77 9.73
C LEU A 79 1.02 -4.97 8.85
N VAL A 80 -0.17 -5.53 9.03
CA VAL A 80 -0.73 -6.58 8.15
C VAL A 80 -0.89 -6.05 6.73
N CYS A 81 -1.45 -4.85 6.55
CA CYS A 81 -1.57 -4.23 5.23
C CYS A 81 -0.20 -4.00 4.58
N GLY A 82 0.79 -3.50 5.33
CA GLY A 82 2.17 -3.31 4.87
C GLY A 82 2.82 -4.62 4.42
N ALA A 83 2.62 -5.70 5.18
CA ALA A 83 3.12 -7.03 4.83
C ALA A 83 2.47 -7.56 3.55
N ILE A 84 1.15 -7.42 3.39
CA ILE A 84 0.44 -7.80 2.16
C ILE A 84 0.94 -6.98 0.97
N MET A 85 1.13 -5.67 1.13
CA MET A 85 1.67 -4.82 0.06
C MET A 85 3.09 -5.23 -0.35
N LEU A 86 3.96 -5.53 0.62
CA LEU A 86 5.32 -6.02 0.37
C LEU A 86 5.30 -7.37 -0.36
N LEU A 87 4.41 -8.27 0.04
CA LEU A 87 4.22 -9.57 -0.58
C LEU A 87 3.74 -9.43 -2.04
N LEU A 88 2.73 -8.60 -2.29
CA LEU A 88 2.22 -8.31 -3.63
C LEU A 88 3.30 -7.65 -4.51
N ALA A 89 4.08 -6.72 -3.96
CA ALA A 89 5.20 -6.09 -4.65
C ALA A 89 6.26 -7.14 -5.05
N ARG A 90 6.58 -8.08 -4.15
CA ARG A 90 7.55 -9.17 -4.38
C ARG A 90 7.15 -10.11 -5.51
N PHE A 91 5.86 -10.38 -5.67
CA PHE A 91 5.35 -11.22 -6.74
C PHE A 91 5.18 -10.47 -8.07
N SER A 92 4.94 -9.16 -8.02
CA SER A 92 4.68 -8.37 -9.23
C SER A 92 5.96 -7.93 -9.94
N GLN A 93 7.02 -7.59 -9.19
CA GLN A 93 8.29 -7.11 -9.76
C GLN A 93 9.49 -7.50 -8.87
N PRO A 94 10.72 -7.60 -9.44
CA PRO A 94 11.92 -7.69 -8.61
C PRO A 94 12.02 -6.43 -7.73
N LEU A 95 12.13 -6.59 -6.41
CA LEU A 95 12.24 -5.46 -5.49
C LEU A 95 13.46 -4.61 -5.84
N GLN A 96 13.21 -3.41 -6.33
CA GLN A 96 14.25 -2.41 -6.51
C GLN A 96 14.44 -1.68 -5.19
N TRP A 97 15.42 -2.11 -4.41
CA TRP A 97 15.78 -1.53 -3.10
C TRP A 97 16.14 -0.04 -3.15
N ARG A 98 16.35 0.50 -4.36
CA ARG A 98 16.69 1.91 -4.59
C ARG A 98 15.47 2.83 -4.68
N GLU A 99 14.26 2.27 -4.66
CA GLU A 99 13.02 3.03 -4.69
C GLU A 99 12.72 3.64 -3.32
N THR A 100 12.85 4.97 -3.21
CA THR A 100 12.54 5.74 -1.99
C THR A 100 11.18 5.40 -1.36
N PRO A 101 10.07 5.21 -2.12
CA PRO A 101 8.78 4.86 -1.52
C PRO A 101 8.78 3.50 -0.81
N LEU A 102 9.51 2.52 -1.35
CA LEU A 102 9.65 1.20 -0.74
C LEU A 102 10.45 1.29 0.56
N GLN A 103 11.51 2.09 0.57
CA GLN A 103 12.31 2.33 1.78
C GLN A 103 11.49 2.97 2.90
N ILE A 104 10.69 4.00 2.58
CA ILE A 104 9.82 4.65 3.58
C ILE A 104 8.79 3.64 4.14
N MET A 105 8.17 2.83 3.27
CA MET A 105 7.23 1.79 3.70
C MET A 105 7.89 0.79 4.66
N LEU A 106 9.11 0.33 4.35
CA LEU A 106 9.85 -0.58 5.22
C LEU A 106 10.21 0.07 6.56
N VAL A 107 10.65 1.33 6.55
CA VAL A 107 10.92 2.09 7.78
C VAL A 107 9.66 2.20 8.63
N MET A 108 8.52 2.52 8.03
CA MET A 108 7.23 2.56 8.74
C MET A 108 6.86 1.21 9.35
N MET A 109 7.06 0.09 8.64
CA MET A 109 6.83 -1.25 9.19
C MET A 109 7.75 -1.55 10.38
N VAL A 110 9.03 -1.20 10.29
CA VAL A 110 9.99 -1.37 11.38
C VAL A 110 9.58 -0.52 12.59
N LEU A 111 9.17 0.73 12.38
CA LEU A 111 8.68 1.60 13.45
C LEU A 111 7.40 1.05 14.09
N SER A 112 6.50 0.44 13.30
CA SER A 112 5.29 -0.22 13.81
C SER A 112 5.66 -1.43 14.68
N LEU A 113 6.65 -2.23 14.29
CA LEU A 113 7.18 -3.32 15.12
C LEU A 113 7.82 -2.78 16.42
N MET A 114 8.60 -1.70 16.33
CA MET A 114 9.19 -1.05 17.50
C MET A 114 8.12 -0.49 18.44
N TYR A 115 7.01 0.02 17.91
CA TYR A 115 5.87 0.48 18.69
C TYR A 115 5.30 -0.61 19.60
N PHE A 116 5.16 -1.85 19.12
CA PHE A 116 4.76 -2.99 19.96
C PHE A 116 5.84 -3.39 20.98
N ALA A 117 7.13 -3.29 20.62
CA ALA A 117 8.22 -3.54 21.55
C ALA A 117 8.29 -2.54 22.72
N LEU A 118 7.74 -1.33 22.52
CA LEU A 118 7.71 -0.25 23.51
C LEU A 118 6.47 -0.26 24.42
N MET A 119 5.75 -1.38 24.51
CA MET A 119 4.50 -1.55 25.26
C MET A 119 4.46 -0.92 26.68
N PRO A 120 5.51 -1.01 27.53
CA PRO A 120 5.43 -0.40 28.87
C PRO A 120 5.57 1.13 28.87
N TRP A 121 5.97 1.76 27.75
CA TRP A 121 6.22 3.20 27.64
C TRP A 121 5.26 3.88 26.66
N TRP A 122 4.01 4.09 27.10
CA TRP A 122 2.96 4.71 26.27
C TRP A 122 3.35 6.06 25.65
N LYS A 123 4.15 6.88 26.34
CA LYS A 123 4.63 8.16 25.79
C LYS A 123 5.54 7.98 24.57
N LEU A 124 6.44 6.98 24.62
CA LEU A 124 7.32 6.65 23.50
C LEU A 124 6.53 6.05 22.34
N GLN A 125 5.56 5.20 22.65
CA GLN A 125 4.61 4.67 21.66
C GLN A 125 3.88 5.79 20.92
N MET A 126 3.41 6.82 21.62
CA MET A 126 2.78 7.98 20.99
C MET A 126 3.74 8.76 20.09
N MET A 127 4.99 8.97 20.53
CA MET A 127 6.01 9.61 19.68
C MET A 127 6.25 8.80 18.40
N MET A 128 6.33 7.48 18.50
CA MET A 128 6.49 6.60 17.34
C MET A 128 5.30 6.70 16.37
N LEU A 129 4.06 6.68 16.87
CA LEU A 129 2.88 6.85 16.02
C LEU A 129 2.85 8.19 15.27
N HIS A 130 3.33 9.26 15.90
CA HIS A 130 3.45 10.57 15.23
C HIS A 130 4.52 10.52 14.14
N THR A 131 5.67 9.89 14.40
CA THR A 131 6.72 9.69 13.39
C THR A 131 6.24 8.85 12.21
N ILE A 132 5.53 7.74 12.47
CA ILE A 132 4.94 6.88 11.44
C ILE A 132 3.93 7.68 10.62
N SER A 133 3.07 8.48 11.27
CA SER A 133 2.08 9.33 10.59
C SER A 133 2.73 10.38 9.70
N LEU A 134 3.81 11.02 10.17
CA LEU A 134 4.55 12.02 9.41
C LEU A 134 5.27 11.40 8.21
N LEU A 135 5.92 10.24 8.38
CA LEU A 135 6.51 9.47 7.28
C LEU A 135 5.46 9.03 6.27
N GLY A 136 4.29 8.61 6.74
CA GLY A 136 3.16 8.24 5.90
C GLY A 136 2.65 9.39 5.04
N LEU A 137 2.63 10.60 5.60
CA LEU A 137 2.25 11.82 4.88
C LEU A 137 3.31 12.20 3.83
N ILE A 138 4.60 12.14 4.18
CA ILE A 138 5.71 12.33 3.22
C ILE A 138 5.60 11.31 2.09
N TRP A 139 5.34 10.05 2.42
CA TRP A 139 5.16 9.00 1.44
C TRP A 139 3.99 9.30 0.49
N LEU A 140 2.84 9.75 1.02
CA LEU A 140 1.68 10.17 0.23
C LEU A 140 2.01 11.31 -0.72
N MET A 141 2.73 12.33 -0.26
CA MET A 141 3.17 13.47 -1.08
C MET A 141 4.12 13.08 -2.21
N MET A 142 4.90 12.01 -2.06
CA MET A 142 5.77 11.50 -3.11
C MET A 142 5.02 10.72 -4.20
N ALA A 143 3.80 10.23 -3.92
CA ALA A 143 3.02 9.44 -4.87
C ALA A 143 2.66 10.16 -6.19
N PRO A 144 2.15 11.41 -6.19
CA PRO A 144 1.83 12.11 -7.43
C PRO A 144 3.07 12.40 -8.30
N ALA A 145 4.24 12.63 -7.68
CA ALA A 145 5.47 12.90 -8.41
C ALA A 145 5.89 11.74 -9.32
N GLN A 146 5.62 10.50 -8.91
CA GLN A 146 5.97 9.32 -9.70
C GLN A 146 5.03 9.07 -10.89
N VAL A 147 3.77 9.47 -10.76
CA VAL A 147 2.80 9.39 -11.87
C VAL A 147 3.13 10.43 -12.94
N LEU A 148 3.45 11.66 -12.53
CA LEU A 148 3.83 12.76 -13.44
C LEU A 148 5.15 12.50 -14.19
N VAL A 149 6.14 11.91 -13.53
CA VAL A 149 7.44 11.60 -14.17
C VAL A 149 7.32 10.43 -15.17
N ARG A 150 6.42 9.48 -14.92
CA ARG A 150 6.20 8.35 -15.84
C ARG A 150 5.47 8.76 -17.11
N ASP A 151 4.54 9.71 -17.02
CA ASP A 151 3.83 10.26 -18.19
C ASP A 151 4.79 11.00 -19.14
N ARG A 152 5.73 11.78 -18.60
CA ARG A 152 6.77 12.48 -19.39
C ARG A 152 7.79 11.57 -20.09
N ARG A 153 7.90 10.29 -19.71
CA ARG A 153 8.80 9.34 -20.39
C ARG A 153 8.13 8.57 -21.52
N HIS A 154 6.81 8.66 -21.63
CA HIS A 154 6.01 7.93 -22.64
C HIS A 154 5.29 8.86 -23.64
N GLY A 155 5.45 10.17 -23.51
CA GLY A 155 5.12 11.17 -24.54
C GLY A 155 6.39 11.74 -25.15
#